data_AF-A0A819Y1I9-F1
#
_entry.id   AF-A0A819Y1I9-F1
#
_cell.length_a   1.000
_cell.length_b   1.000
_cell.length_c   1.000
_cell.angle_alpha   90.00
_cell.angle_beta   90.00
_cell.angle_gamma   90.00
#
_symmetry.space_group_name_H-M   'P 1'
#
loop_
_entity.id
_entity.type
_entity.pdbx_description
1 polymer ?
#
loop_
_entity_poly.entity_id
_entity_poly.type
_entity_poly.pdbx_seq_one_letter_code
_entity_poly.pdbx_strand_id
1 'polypeptide(L)'
;MVDLVTRLLVRQEISFIPTIQLRASIYGAIIGELVFTSYFAASNYDEKPFFIYEPIPIPFNHAHKRVRLAQMPAYIGIHPDSRQFVRWSREEAEYCCFEVMTSCSITPVIQRDLQDTCIYQVLTDTPLTACRIEPYPDLVFVHKIGDYWAISTNSTTKCHSANSLDSDQYKVMDNHAITLPPTALISTKASMALSCDFLLTRTSNPIKIKTCFISKRHN
;
A
#
# COMPACT_ATOMS: atom_id res chain seq x y z
N MET A 1 -17.35 -24.55 10.11
CA MET A 1 -16.90 -24.30 11.49
C MET A 1 -15.39 -24.42 11.64
N VAL A 2 -14.75 -25.54 11.26
CA VAL A 2 -13.27 -25.69 11.27
C VAL A 2 -12.56 -24.54 10.54
N ASP A 3 -13.04 -24.17 9.34
CA ASP A 3 -12.50 -23.07 8.54
C ASP A 3 -12.61 -21.67 9.20
N LEU A 4 -13.44 -21.51 10.23
CA LEU A 4 -13.53 -20.28 11.01
C LEU A 4 -12.42 -20.23 12.08
N VAL A 5 -12.11 -21.38 12.69
CA VAL A 5 -11.09 -21.52 13.74
C VAL A 5 -9.69 -21.31 13.17
N THR A 6 -9.41 -21.81 11.95
CA THR A 6 -8.15 -21.57 11.25
C THR A 6 -7.96 -20.12 10.83
N ARG A 7 -9.03 -19.40 10.43
CA ARG A 7 -8.96 -17.99 10.03
C ARG A 7 -8.70 -17.03 11.20
N LEU A 8 -9.06 -17.41 12.43
CA LEU A 8 -8.83 -16.61 13.62
C LEU A 8 -7.51 -16.94 14.33
N LEU A 9 -6.80 -18.00 13.93
CA LEU A 9 -5.53 -18.40 14.54
C LEU A 9 -4.41 -17.42 14.12
N VAL A 10 -4.01 -16.54 15.05
CA VAL A 10 -2.97 -15.51 14.85
C VAL A 10 -1.57 -16.09 14.99
N ARG A 11 -1.39 -16.98 15.97
CA ARG A 11 -0.11 -17.62 16.31
C ARG A 11 -0.39 -18.96 16.96
N GLN A 12 0.45 -19.94 16.66
CA GLN A 12 0.51 -21.18 17.42
C GLN A 12 1.94 -21.36 17.92
N GLU A 13 2.08 -21.72 19.20
CA GLU A 13 3.35 -22.01 19.85
C GLU A 13 3.31 -23.42 20.42
N ILE A 14 4.38 -24.17 20.17
CA ILE A 14 4.52 -25.55 20.60
C ILE A 14 5.65 -25.60 21.62
N SER A 15 5.33 -25.99 22.84
CA SER A 15 6.28 -26.09 23.95
C SER A 15 6.31 -27.52 24.46
N PHE A 16 7.50 -28.09 24.62
CA PHE A 16 7.67 -29.40 25.27
C PHE A 16 8.18 -29.22 26.69
N ILE A 17 7.44 -29.75 27.66
CA ILE A 17 7.75 -29.70 29.09
C ILE A 17 8.21 -31.11 29.51
N PRO A 18 9.53 -31.36 29.65
CA PRO A 18 10.03 -32.69 30.01
C PRO A 18 9.64 -33.07 31.44
N THR A 19 9.22 -34.32 31.65
CA THR A 19 8.95 -34.83 33.00
C THR A 19 10.27 -35.18 33.68
N ILE A 20 10.56 -34.55 34.83
CA ILE A 20 11.74 -34.87 35.66
C ILE A 20 11.71 -36.34 36.16
N GLN A 21 10.51 -36.92 36.27
CA GLN A 21 10.31 -38.33 36.63
C GLN A 21 9.54 -39.04 35.52
N LEU A 22 10.16 -40.07 34.93
CA LEU A 22 9.55 -40.92 33.91
C LEU A 22 8.35 -41.68 34.49
N ARG A 23 7.13 -41.28 34.11
CA ARG A 23 5.91 -42.01 34.48
C ARG A 23 5.69 -43.14 33.48
N ALA A 24 5.65 -44.38 33.96
CA ALA A 24 5.27 -45.51 33.14
C ALA A 24 3.75 -45.48 32.87
N SER A 25 3.36 -45.67 31.61
CA SER A 25 1.98 -45.90 31.18
C SER A 25 1.87 -47.24 30.47
N ILE A 26 0.64 -47.72 30.28
CA ILE A 26 0.33 -48.92 29.48
C ILE A 26 0.76 -48.80 27.99
N TYR A 27 1.13 -47.60 27.52
CA TYR A 27 1.60 -47.34 26.16
C TYR A 27 3.09 -46.96 26.08
N GLY A 28 3.84 -47.03 27.20
CA GLY A 28 5.25 -46.66 27.29
C GLY A 28 5.55 -45.57 28.32
N ALA A 29 6.80 -45.09 28.34
CA ALA A 29 7.24 -44.07 29.28
C ALA A 29 6.86 -42.64 28.81
N ILE A 30 6.22 -41.86 29.69
CA ILE A 30 5.87 -40.46 29.43
C ILE A 30 7.08 -39.58 29.75
N ILE A 31 7.74 -39.13 28.68
CA ILE A 31 8.96 -38.30 28.74
C ILE A 31 8.69 -36.80 28.94
N GLY A 32 7.45 -36.35 28.76
CA GLY A 32 7.03 -34.96 28.94
C GLY A 32 5.63 -34.69 28.41
N GLU A 33 5.20 -33.45 28.55
CA GLU A 33 3.94 -32.93 28.03
C GLU A 33 4.21 -32.02 26.82
N LEU A 34 3.43 -32.19 25.75
CA LEU A 34 3.50 -31.33 24.56
C LEU A 34 2.32 -30.36 24.61
N VAL A 35 2.62 -29.08 24.85
CA VAL A 35 1.64 -28.01 25.01
C VAL A 35 1.52 -27.24 23.69
N PHE A 36 0.29 -27.09 23.20
CA PHE A 36 -0.04 -26.31 22.01
C PHE A 36 -0.78 -25.03 22.43
N THR A 37 -0.05 -23.93 22.58
CA THR A 37 -0.64 -22.63 22.89
C THR A 37 -1.10 -21.96 21.60
N SER A 38 -2.41 -21.82 21.43
CA SER A 38 -3.02 -21.24 20.23
C SER A 38 -3.62 -19.87 20.57
N TYR A 39 -3.12 -18.82 19.93
CA TYR A 39 -3.59 -17.44 20.09
C TYR A 39 -4.58 -17.13 18.98
N PHE A 40 -5.81 -16.78 19.36
CA PHE A 40 -6.87 -16.43 18.43
C PHE A 40 -7.19 -14.93 18.48
N ALA A 41 -7.35 -14.29 17.33
CA ALA A 41 -7.97 -12.97 17.25
C ALA A 41 -9.48 -13.12 17.44
N ALA A 42 -9.99 -12.64 18.55
CA ALA A 42 -11.41 -12.33 18.68
C ALA A 42 -11.58 -10.83 18.39
N SER A 43 -12.08 -10.48 17.21
CA SER A 43 -12.54 -9.11 16.96
C SER A 43 -13.71 -8.84 17.89
N ASN A 44 -13.58 -7.90 18.82
CA ASN A 44 -14.76 -7.38 19.51
C ASN A 44 -15.63 -6.69 18.46
N TYR A 45 -16.93 -6.99 18.42
CA TYR A 45 -17.86 -6.41 17.44
C TYR A 45 -17.98 -4.88 17.55
N ASP A 46 -17.50 -4.29 18.66
CA ASP A 46 -17.43 -2.84 18.90
C ASP A 46 -16.10 -2.19 18.41
N GLU A 47 -15.19 -2.95 17.80
CA GLU A 47 -13.97 -2.38 17.21
C GLU A 47 -14.29 -1.53 15.98
N LYS A 48 -14.27 -0.21 16.19
CA LYS A 48 -14.47 0.77 15.11
C LYS A 48 -13.41 0.59 14.02
N PRO A 49 -13.81 0.35 12.75
CA PRO A 49 -12.86 -0.01 11.70
C PRO A 49 -11.97 1.17 11.30
N PHE A 50 -10.67 0.90 11.19
CA PHE A 50 -9.73 1.79 10.50
C PHE A 50 -9.85 1.60 8.99
N PHE A 51 -9.95 2.68 8.23
CA PHE A 51 -9.78 2.63 6.78
C PHE A 51 -8.29 2.54 6.44
N ILE A 52 -7.89 1.51 5.71
CA ILE A 52 -6.48 1.27 5.37
C ILE A 52 -6.17 1.79 3.96
N TYR A 53 -5.04 2.48 3.85
CA TYR A 53 -4.55 3.14 2.66
C TYR A 53 -3.06 2.82 2.45
N GLU A 54 -2.68 2.65 1.20
CA GLU A 54 -1.29 2.61 0.73
C GLU A 54 -0.91 4.09 0.40
N PRO A 55 0.15 4.74 0.95
CA PRO A 55 0.15 6.23 1.11
C PRO A 55 0.26 7.17 -0.11
N ILE A 56 1.35 7.42 -0.86
CA ILE A 56 2.78 7.01 -0.84
C ILE A 56 3.56 8.05 -1.73
N PRO A 57 4.91 8.05 -1.87
CA PRO A 57 5.62 9.25 -2.33
C PRO A 57 5.76 9.41 -3.86
N ILE A 58 4.92 10.25 -4.46
CA ILE A 58 5.12 10.76 -5.83
C ILE A 58 6.28 11.77 -5.83
N PRO A 59 7.28 11.65 -6.74
CA PRO A 59 8.36 12.63 -6.83
C PRO A 59 7.86 14.00 -7.32
N PHE A 60 8.48 15.07 -6.84
CA PHE A 60 8.21 16.45 -7.24
C PHE A 60 9.52 17.25 -7.36
N ASN A 61 9.45 18.41 -7.99
CA ASN A 61 10.60 19.32 -8.12
C ASN A 61 10.73 20.21 -6.89
N HIS A 62 11.89 20.20 -6.24
CA HIS A 62 12.23 21.09 -5.14
C HIS A 62 13.68 21.55 -5.26
N ALA A 63 13.93 22.86 -5.17
CA ALA A 63 15.27 23.46 -5.31
C ALA A 63 16.05 22.93 -6.55
N HIS A 64 15.38 22.88 -7.71
CA HIS A 64 15.90 22.37 -8.99
C HIS A 64 16.35 20.89 -8.99
N LYS A 65 15.89 20.08 -8.01
CA LYS A 65 16.14 18.64 -7.95
C LYS A 65 14.81 17.88 -7.89
N ARG A 66 14.76 16.68 -8.48
CA ARG A 66 13.67 15.74 -8.19
C ARG A 66 13.88 15.16 -6.81
N VAL A 67 12.87 15.27 -5.97
CA VAL A 67 12.84 14.67 -4.64
C VAL A 67 11.51 13.96 -4.44
N ARG A 68 11.43 13.08 -3.46
CA ARG A 68 10.17 12.49 -2.99
C ARG A 68 10.14 12.51 -1.47
N LEU A 69 8.96 12.33 -0.88
CA LEU A 69 8.84 12.17 0.58
C LEU A 69 9.56 10.89 1.01
N ALA A 70 10.52 11.02 1.91
CA ALA A 70 11.30 9.92 2.46
C ALA A 70 10.58 9.30 3.67
N GLN A 71 10.90 8.03 3.97
CA GLN A 71 10.44 7.34 5.18
C GLN A 71 8.89 7.30 5.35
N MET A 72 8.14 7.41 4.25
CA MET A 72 6.69 7.16 4.24
C MET A 72 6.42 5.70 4.63
N PRO A 73 5.41 5.41 5.47
CA PRO A 73 5.04 4.04 5.80
C PRO A 73 4.50 3.29 4.57
N ALA A 74 4.50 1.96 4.64
CA ALA A 74 3.94 1.11 3.59
C ALA A 74 2.42 1.18 3.56
N TYR A 75 1.79 1.24 4.75
CA TYR A 75 0.34 1.41 4.91
C TYR A 75 0.03 2.34 6.08
N ILE A 76 -1.10 3.05 5.98
CA ILE A 76 -1.71 3.82 7.07
C ILE A 76 -3.14 3.39 7.27
N GLY A 77 -3.56 3.26 8.53
CA GLY A 77 -4.93 3.02 8.92
C GLY A 77 -5.44 4.28 9.59
N ILE A 78 -6.51 4.89 9.08
CA ILE A 78 -7.10 6.11 9.65
C ILE A 78 -8.48 5.75 10.17
N HIS A 79 -8.74 6.04 11.45
CA HIS A 79 -10.07 5.91 12.01
C HIS A 79 -10.94 7.09 11.51
N PRO A 80 -12.20 6.89 11.08
CA PRO A 80 -13.04 7.96 10.54
C PRO A 80 -13.35 9.09 11.55
N ASP A 81 -13.88 8.74 12.73
CA ASP A 81 -14.40 9.75 13.68
C ASP A 81 -13.39 10.24 14.72
N SER A 82 -12.30 9.52 14.92
CA SER A 82 -11.26 9.85 15.89
C SER A 82 -9.96 10.06 15.15
N ARG A 83 -9.15 11.06 15.54
CA ARG A 83 -7.85 11.37 14.92
C ARG A 83 -6.76 10.30 15.19
N GLN A 84 -7.20 9.07 15.47
CA GLN A 84 -6.35 7.92 15.69
C GLN A 84 -5.90 7.35 14.36
N PHE A 85 -4.66 6.89 14.32
CA PHE A 85 -4.12 6.20 13.18
C PHE A 85 -3.16 5.09 13.58
N VAL A 86 -3.00 4.14 12.67
CA VAL A 86 -1.98 3.10 12.71
C VAL A 86 -1.10 3.29 11.49
N ARG A 87 0.18 2.97 11.60
CA ARG A 87 1.13 2.95 10.48
C ARG A 87 1.85 1.62 10.48
N TRP A 88 2.09 1.07 9.30
CA TRP A 88 2.89 -0.13 9.11
C TRP A 88 4.13 0.21 8.28
N SER A 89 5.28 -0.25 8.72
CA SER A 89 6.47 -0.41 7.88
C SER A 89 6.22 -1.46 6.80
N ARG A 90 7.16 -1.66 5.87
CA ARG A 90 7.02 -2.72 4.86
C ARG A 90 7.08 -4.11 5.52
N GLU A 91 8.00 -4.25 6.47
CA GLU A 91 8.28 -5.47 7.22
C GLU A 91 7.11 -5.84 8.16
N GLU A 92 6.48 -4.85 8.80
CA GLU A 92 5.25 -5.05 9.59
C GLU A 92 4.07 -5.46 8.70
N ALA A 93 3.98 -4.89 7.50
CA ALA A 93 2.89 -5.14 6.56
C ALA A 93 2.97 -6.50 5.84
N GLU A 94 4.15 -7.14 5.78
CA GLU A 94 4.32 -8.48 5.16
C GLU A 94 3.49 -9.57 5.85
N TYR A 95 3.10 -9.35 7.12
CA TYR A 95 2.28 -10.27 7.91
C TYR A 95 0.81 -9.81 8.08
N CYS A 96 0.34 -8.92 7.20
CA CYS A 96 -1.02 -8.38 7.21
C CYS A 96 -1.81 -8.74 5.94
N CYS A 97 -3.06 -9.17 6.09
CA CYS A 97 -3.93 -9.50 4.96
C CYS A 97 -4.95 -8.39 4.65
N PHE A 98 -4.49 -7.20 4.22
CA PHE A 98 -5.36 -6.02 4.01
C PHE A 98 -6.47 -6.15 2.94
N GLU A 99 -6.67 -7.32 2.33
CA GLU A 99 -7.67 -7.58 1.28
C GLU A 99 -8.96 -8.22 1.79
N VAL A 100 -8.87 -9.15 2.77
CA VAL A 100 -10.00 -10.01 3.14
C VAL A 100 -10.57 -9.68 4.51
N MET A 101 -9.73 -9.19 5.43
CA MET A 101 -10.04 -8.71 6.77
C MET A 101 -8.77 -8.03 7.28
N THR A 102 -8.84 -6.95 8.06
CA THR A 102 -7.64 -6.25 8.57
C THR A 102 -6.95 -7.01 9.73
N SER A 103 -6.69 -8.30 9.54
CA SER A 103 -5.89 -9.13 10.42
C SER A 103 -4.40 -8.96 10.08
N CYS A 104 -3.67 -8.47 11.06
CA CYS A 104 -2.22 -8.50 11.12
C CYS A 104 -1.82 -9.45 12.25
N SER A 105 -0.75 -10.23 12.07
CA SER A 105 -0.19 -11.02 13.18
C SER A 105 0.35 -10.13 14.31
N ILE A 106 0.80 -8.93 13.93
CA ILE A 106 1.25 -7.86 14.81
C ILE A 106 0.57 -6.57 14.34
N THR A 107 -0.36 -6.03 15.14
CA THR A 107 -0.93 -4.71 14.89
C THR A 107 -0.07 -3.65 15.61
N PRO A 108 0.54 -2.69 14.89
CA PRO A 108 1.32 -1.62 15.51
C PRO A 108 0.49 -0.75 16.46
N VAL A 109 1.16 -0.07 17.39
CA VAL A 109 0.50 0.75 18.42
C VAL A 109 -0.36 1.85 17.77
N ILE A 110 -1.64 1.91 18.14
CA ILE A 110 -2.57 2.97 17.73
C ILE A 110 -2.06 4.31 18.29
N GLN A 111 -1.74 5.23 17.40
CA GLN A 111 -1.29 6.58 17.73
C GLN A 111 -2.51 7.50 17.81
N ARG A 112 -2.56 8.34 18.85
CA ARG A 112 -3.74 9.17 19.17
C ARG A 112 -3.63 10.63 18.73
N ASP A 113 -2.43 11.08 18.36
CA ASP A 113 -2.21 12.43 17.84
C ASP A 113 -1.39 12.37 16.54
N LEU A 114 -1.89 13.09 15.55
CA LEU A 114 -1.36 13.18 14.19
C LEU A 114 -0.52 14.45 14.00
N GLN A 115 -0.70 15.48 14.84
CA GLN A 115 -0.46 16.89 14.48
C GLN A 115 1.00 17.20 14.07
N ASP A 116 1.99 16.52 14.63
CA ASP A 116 3.42 16.72 14.32
C ASP A 116 3.99 15.74 13.28
N THR A 117 3.14 14.97 12.59
CA THR A 117 3.59 13.97 11.61
C THR A 117 3.53 14.50 10.17
N CYS A 118 4.50 14.08 9.34
CA CYS A 118 4.46 14.33 7.89
C CYS A 118 3.15 13.85 7.24
N ILE A 119 2.58 12.72 7.72
CA ILE A 119 1.32 12.15 7.23
C ILE A 119 0.15 13.12 7.47
N TYR A 120 0.09 13.75 8.65
CA TYR A 120 -0.91 14.78 8.95
C TYR A 120 -0.76 16.01 8.06
N GLN A 121 0.47 16.45 7.80
CA GLN A 121 0.70 17.60 6.94
C GLN A 121 0.23 17.35 5.51
N VAL A 122 0.51 16.15 4.97
CA VAL A 122 -0.02 15.67 3.69
C VAL A 122 -1.55 15.55 3.70
N LEU A 123 -2.15 15.05 4.79
CA LEU A 123 -3.61 14.89 4.92
C LEU A 123 -4.38 16.21 5.05
N THR A 124 -3.72 17.27 5.53
CA THR A 124 -4.35 18.57 5.84
C THR A 124 -3.96 19.69 4.88
N ASP A 125 -3.15 19.37 3.86
CA ASP A 125 -2.56 20.34 2.92
C ASP A 125 -1.82 21.49 3.63
N THR A 126 -1.14 21.17 4.75
CA THR A 126 -0.34 22.13 5.52
C THR A 126 1.14 22.06 5.12
N PRO A 127 1.95 23.11 5.38
CA PRO A 127 3.35 23.14 4.98
C PRO A 127 4.13 21.93 5.51
N LEU A 128 4.82 21.22 4.61
CA LEU A 128 5.46 19.92 4.85
C LEU A 128 6.76 20.01 5.67
N THR A 129 6.77 20.76 6.78
CA THR A 129 7.92 21.02 7.65
C THR A 129 8.40 19.82 8.45
N ALA A 130 7.51 18.87 8.74
CA ALA A 130 7.81 17.60 9.42
C ALA A 130 8.18 16.47 8.43
N CYS A 131 8.10 16.74 7.12
CA CYS A 131 8.44 15.77 6.09
C CYS A 131 9.92 15.81 5.73
N ARG A 132 10.57 14.66 5.82
CA ARG A 132 11.89 14.46 5.19
C ARG A 132 11.71 14.25 3.69
N ILE A 133 12.60 14.83 2.89
CA ILE A 133 12.72 14.57 1.45
C ILE A 133 14.01 13.81 1.13
N GLU A 134 13.97 12.99 0.09
CA GLU A 134 15.14 12.29 -0.48
C GLU A 134 15.22 12.49 -2.00
N PRO A 135 16.43 12.48 -2.60
CA PRO A 135 16.58 12.59 -4.06
C PRO A 135 15.89 11.44 -4.79
N TYR A 136 15.23 11.75 -5.91
CA TYR A 136 14.66 10.73 -6.80
C TYR A 136 15.53 10.62 -8.08
N PRO A 137 16.12 9.45 -8.38
CA PRO A 137 17.16 9.34 -9.41
C PRO A 137 16.63 9.31 -10.85
N ASP A 138 15.42 8.80 -11.09
CA ASP A 138 14.92 8.62 -12.45
C ASP A 138 14.44 9.95 -13.05
N LEU A 139 14.49 10.06 -14.39
CA LEU A 139 14.00 11.25 -15.12
C LEU A 139 12.46 11.31 -15.21
N VAL A 140 11.82 10.15 -15.08
CA VAL A 140 10.36 9.96 -15.18
C VAL A 140 9.91 9.06 -14.05
N PHE A 141 8.76 9.37 -13.47
CA PHE A 141 7.99 8.49 -12.61
C PHE A 141 6.62 8.28 -13.24
N VAL A 142 6.19 7.02 -13.39
CA VAL A 142 4.90 6.65 -13.99
C VAL A 142 4.29 5.53 -13.18
N HIS A 143 3.04 5.68 -12.76
CA HIS A 143 2.37 4.67 -11.95
C HIS A 143 0.83 4.74 -12.03
N LYS A 144 0.15 3.58 -12.00
CA LYS A 144 -1.31 3.41 -12.07
C LYS A 144 -2.03 3.21 -10.71
N ILE A 145 -2.73 4.22 -10.20
CA ILE A 145 -3.64 4.13 -9.04
C ILE A 145 -5.07 3.92 -9.55
N GLY A 146 -5.60 2.70 -9.49
CA GLY A 146 -6.96 2.41 -9.97
C GLY A 146 -7.11 2.79 -11.45
N ASP A 147 -8.05 3.69 -11.77
CA ASP A 147 -8.27 4.22 -13.12
C ASP A 147 -7.43 5.46 -13.46
N TYR A 148 -6.45 5.82 -12.62
CA TYR A 148 -5.61 7.00 -12.81
C TYR A 148 -4.14 6.65 -12.97
N TRP A 149 -3.41 7.46 -13.73
CA TRP A 149 -1.94 7.44 -13.80
C TRP A 149 -1.35 8.67 -13.14
N ALA A 150 -0.56 8.46 -12.10
CA ALA A 150 0.36 9.45 -11.56
C ALA A 150 1.60 9.49 -12.43
N ILE A 151 1.87 10.65 -13.02
CA ILE A 151 3.04 10.93 -13.84
C ILE A 151 3.80 12.08 -13.19
N SER A 152 5.12 11.95 -13.08
CA SER A 152 5.99 13.04 -12.66
C SER A 152 7.28 13.05 -13.48
N THR A 153 7.74 14.25 -13.85
CA THR A 153 8.85 14.53 -14.76
C THR A 153 9.65 15.76 -14.28
N ASN A 154 10.84 15.97 -14.82
CA ASN A 154 11.63 17.18 -14.54
C ASN A 154 10.94 18.47 -15.00
N SER A 155 10.22 18.43 -16.12
CA SER A 155 9.61 19.58 -16.77
C SER A 155 8.20 19.26 -17.27
N THR A 156 7.50 20.28 -17.77
CA THR A 156 6.30 20.09 -18.58
C THR A 156 6.60 19.18 -19.76
N THR A 157 5.71 18.24 -20.06
CA THR A 157 5.88 17.28 -21.17
C THR A 157 4.69 17.34 -22.11
N LYS A 158 4.92 17.23 -23.42
CA LYS A 158 3.86 17.04 -24.40
C LYS A 158 3.53 15.56 -24.57
N CYS A 159 2.24 15.27 -24.64
CA CYS A 159 1.71 13.94 -24.88
C CYS A 159 0.60 14.02 -25.92
N HIS A 160 0.35 12.91 -26.61
CA HIS A 160 -0.76 12.74 -27.53
C HIS A 160 -1.73 11.70 -26.94
N SER A 161 -2.99 12.07 -26.82
CA SER A 161 -4.05 11.12 -26.51
C SER A 161 -4.58 10.51 -27.80
N ALA A 162 -4.59 9.19 -27.87
CA ALA A 162 -5.25 8.42 -28.91
C ALA A 162 -6.42 7.64 -28.30
N ASN A 163 -7.61 7.76 -28.88
CA ASN A 163 -8.72 6.88 -28.52
C ASN A 163 -8.56 5.56 -29.26
N SER A 164 -8.35 4.46 -28.54
CA SER A 164 -8.43 3.11 -29.10
C SER A 164 -9.90 2.76 -29.32
N LEU A 165 -10.40 3.11 -30.50
CA LEU A 165 -11.64 2.56 -31.04
C LEU A 165 -11.37 1.22 -31.72
N ASP A 166 -12.40 0.39 -31.78
CA ASP A 166 -12.32 -1.00 -32.28
C ASP A 166 -11.76 -1.07 -33.71
N SER A 167 -11.05 -2.17 -34.04
CA SER A 167 -10.10 -2.23 -35.16
C SER A 167 -10.66 -2.00 -36.57
N ASP A 168 -11.99 -2.02 -36.71
CA ASP A 168 -12.65 -2.28 -37.98
C ASP A 168 -13.05 -1.01 -38.76
N GLN A 169 -12.60 0.17 -38.31
CA GLN A 169 -12.76 1.42 -39.06
C GLN A 169 -11.43 2.15 -39.26
N TYR A 170 -10.97 2.18 -40.53
CA TYR A 170 -9.95 3.11 -41.01
C TYR A 170 -10.44 4.56 -40.90
N LYS A 171 -10.34 5.13 -39.70
CA LYS A 171 -10.57 6.56 -39.43
C LYS A 171 -9.25 7.24 -39.13
N VAL A 172 -9.14 8.48 -39.59
CA VAL A 172 -8.03 9.37 -39.26
C VAL A 172 -7.98 9.54 -37.74
N MET A 173 -6.82 9.27 -37.13
CA MET A 173 -6.64 9.46 -35.70
C MET A 173 -6.49 10.95 -35.38
N ASP A 174 -7.50 11.55 -34.77
CA ASP A 174 -7.43 12.89 -34.20
C ASP A 174 -6.54 12.88 -32.93
N ASN A 175 -5.24 13.02 -33.15
CA ASN A 175 -4.22 13.03 -32.11
C ASN A 175 -4.18 14.39 -31.38
N HIS A 176 -5.08 14.58 -30.41
CA HIS A 176 -5.05 15.76 -29.56
C HIS A 176 -3.76 15.81 -28.73
N ALA A 177 -3.02 16.92 -28.87
CA ALA A 177 -1.84 17.21 -28.06
C ALA A 177 -2.26 17.79 -26.69
N ILE A 178 -1.75 17.20 -25.62
CA ILE A 178 -1.98 17.59 -24.23
C ILE A 178 -0.61 17.95 -23.63
N THR A 179 -0.52 19.06 -22.89
CA THR A 179 0.68 19.41 -22.14
C THR A 179 0.48 19.05 -20.68
N LEU A 180 1.29 18.14 -20.16
CA LEU A 180 1.30 17.76 -18.75
C LEU A 180 2.19 18.70 -17.93
N PRO A 181 1.77 19.13 -16.73
CA PRO A 181 2.66 19.73 -15.74
C PRO A 181 3.72 18.71 -15.24
N PRO A 182 4.78 19.16 -14.55
CA PRO A 182 5.83 18.28 -14.01
C PRO A 182 5.34 17.22 -13.02
N THR A 183 4.12 17.33 -12.51
CA THR A 183 3.44 16.28 -11.74
C THR A 183 1.95 16.34 -12.06
N ALA A 184 1.38 15.23 -12.52
CA ALA A 184 0.01 15.14 -13.02
C ALA A 184 -0.64 13.83 -12.58
N LEU A 185 -1.96 13.87 -12.35
CA LEU A 185 -2.81 12.69 -12.19
C LEU A 185 -3.80 12.65 -13.36
N ILE A 186 -3.76 11.59 -14.16
CA ILE A 186 -4.51 11.49 -15.41
C ILE A 186 -5.49 10.33 -15.32
N SER A 187 -6.78 10.59 -15.49
CA SER A 187 -7.78 9.52 -15.60
C SER A 187 -7.64 8.80 -16.95
N THR A 188 -7.41 7.49 -16.92
CA THR A 188 -7.55 6.63 -18.10
C THR A 188 -8.95 6.02 -18.13
N LYS A 189 -9.81 6.57 -18.99
CA LYS A 189 -10.97 5.83 -19.49
C LYS A 189 -10.46 4.63 -20.30
N ALA A 190 -11.18 3.51 -20.28
CA ALA A 190 -10.73 2.22 -20.82
C ALA A 190 -10.30 2.25 -22.31
N SER A 191 -10.74 3.25 -23.08
CA SER A 191 -10.43 3.44 -24.50
C SER A 191 -9.39 4.54 -24.80
N MET A 192 -8.70 5.09 -23.79
CA MET A 192 -7.79 6.23 -23.97
C MET A 192 -6.33 5.82 -23.74
N ALA A 193 -5.54 5.75 -24.81
CA ALA A 193 -4.10 5.60 -24.76
C ALA A 193 -3.42 6.98 -24.70
N LEU A 194 -2.38 7.11 -23.87
CA LEU A 194 -1.57 8.32 -23.76
C LEU A 194 -0.12 8.01 -24.17
N SER A 195 0.33 8.61 -25.26
CA SER A 195 1.72 8.55 -25.71
C SER A 195 2.44 9.84 -25.31
N CYS A 196 3.53 9.75 -24.56
CA CYS A 196 4.33 10.91 -24.16
C CYS A 196 5.75 10.75 -24.68
N ASP A 197 6.43 11.87 -24.98
CA ASP A 197 7.79 11.87 -25.55
C ASP A 197 8.79 11.02 -24.74
N PHE A 198 8.61 10.93 -23.41
CA PHE A 198 9.46 10.12 -22.53
C PHE A 198 9.12 8.62 -22.47
N LEU A 199 7.93 8.19 -22.90
CA LEU A 199 7.51 6.77 -22.88
C LEU A 199 8.05 5.96 -24.06
N LEU A 200 8.46 6.63 -25.14
CA LEU A 200 8.82 6.01 -26.42
C LEU A 200 10.09 5.14 -26.39
N THR A 201 10.82 5.08 -25.26
CA THR A 201 12.14 4.41 -25.20
C THR A 201 12.15 3.02 -24.58
N ARG A 202 11.09 2.55 -23.87
CA ARG A 202 11.12 1.19 -23.27
C ARG A 202 9.75 0.68 -22.76
N THR A 203 9.12 -0.24 -23.49
CA THR A 203 9.06 -1.69 -23.17
C THR A 203 7.89 -2.41 -23.87
N SER A 204 8.17 -3.61 -24.37
CA SER A 204 7.23 -4.57 -24.95
C SER A 204 6.60 -5.51 -23.91
N ASN A 205 6.45 -5.08 -22.65
CA ASN A 205 5.82 -5.89 -21.59
C ASN A 205 5.08 -4.99 -20.58
N PRO A 206 3.84 -5.32 -20.16
CA PRO A 206 3.07 -4.52 -19.23
C PRO A 206 3.65 -4.61 -17.81
N ILE A 207 4.35 -3.56 -17.37
CA ILE A 207 4.92 -3.51 -16.02
C ILE A 207 3.81 -3.25 -15.00
N LYS A 208 3.54 -4.24 -14.14
CA LYS A 208 2.73 -4.04 -12.92
C LYS A 208 3.57 -3.28 -11.89
N ILE A 209 3.25 -2.01 -11.67
CA ILE A 209 3.89 -1.15 -10.65
C ILE A 209 2.80 -0.71 -9.67
N LYS A 210 3.12 -0.67 -8.37
CA LYS A 210 2.32 -0.03 -7.30
C LYS A 210 3.05 1.19 -6.74
N THR A 211 2.32 2.29 -6.66
CA THR A 211 2.60 3.55 -5.97
C THR A 211 1.21 4.18 -5.70
N CYS A 212 1.07 5.36 -5.09
CA CYS A 212 -0.23 5.72 -4.48
C CYS A 212 -0.48 7.23 -4.32
N PHE A 213 -1.77 7.59 -4.33
CA PHE A 213 -2.40 8.55 -3.42
C PHE A 213 -3.14 7.74 -2.33
N ILE A 214 -3.70 8.38 -1.29
CA ILE A 214 -4.57 7.78 -0.26
C ILE A 214 -5.84 7.21 -0.90
N SER A 215 -5.69 6.04 -1.50
CA SER A 215 -6.70 5.33 -2.27
C SER A 215 -7.47 4.43 -1.33
N LYS A 216 -8.74 4.78 -1.07
CA LYS A 216 -9.64 3.92 -0.32
C LYS A 216 -9.81 2.63 -1.11
N ARG A 217 -9.25 1.51 -0.64
CA ARG A 217 -9.65 0.20 -1.16
C ARG A 217 -11.13 0.03 -0.83
N HIS A 218 -11.96 0.07 -1.86
CA HIS A 218 -13.35 -0.34 -1.76
C HIS A 218 -13.38 -1.86 -1.83
N ASN A 219 -13.77 -2.46 -0.72
CA ASN A 219 -14.29 -3.83 -0.66
C ASN A 219 -15.81 -3.79 -0.93
#